data_AF-A0A385FY57-F1
#
_entry.id   AF-A0A385FY57-F1
#
_cell.length_a   1.000
_cell.length_b   1.000
_cell.length_c   1.000
_cell.angle_alpha   90.00
_cell.angle_beta   90.00
_cell.angle_gamma   90.00
#
_symmetry.space_group_name_H-M   'P 1'
#
loop_
_entity.id
_entity.type
_entity.pdbx_description
1 polymer ?
#
loop_
_entity_poly.entity_id
_entity_poly.type
_entity_poly.pdbx_seq_one_letter_code
_entity_poly.pdbx_strand_id
1 'polypeptide(L)' 'MMIQKRAVGGRPSKGDRHVFTTRVPMPDAEKLFAVTDAMGISASQFIAEMINEKLSTIDLDKLSGQGALPIKHVS' A
#
# COMPACT_ATOMS: atom_id res chain seq x y z
N MET A 1 -43.81 22.94 -4.44
CA MET A 1 -42.60 23.72 -4.79
C MET A 1 -41.39 22.84 -4.59
N MET A 2 -40.55 22.74 -5.62
CA MET A 2 -39.38 21.87 -5.72
C MET A 2 -38.21 22.48 -4.94
N ILE A 3 -37.53 21.69 -4.09
CA ILE A 3 -36.14 21.96 -3.68
C ILE A 3 -35.34 20.70 -3.97
N GLN A 4 -34.35 20.88 -4.84
CA GLN A 4 -33.59 19.88 -5.57
C GLN A 4 -32.72 18.99 -4.67
N LYS A 5 -32.65 17.70 -5.04
CA LYS A 5 -31.61 16.75 -4.63
C LYS A 5 -30.24 17.43 -4.74
N ARG A 6 -29.57 17.66 -3.60
CA ARG A 6 -28.13 17.90 -3.59
C ARG A 6 -27.46 16.65 -4.14
N ALA A 7 -26.61 16.82 -5.15
CA ALA A 7 -25.98 15.72 -5.86
C ALA A 7 -25.33 14.74 -4.86
N VAL A 8 -25.85 13.51 -4.81
CA VAL A 8 -25.16 12.35 -4.23
C VAL A 8 -24.17 11.86 -5.29
N GLY A 9 -23.20 12.71 -5.60
CA GLY A 9 -22.27 12.56 -6.71
C GLY A 9 -20.83 12.53 -6.23
N GLY A 10 -20.53 11.79 -5.17
CA GLY A 10 -19.17 11.38 -4.87
C GLY A 10 -18.93 10.04 -5.52
N ARG A 11 -17.89 9.92 -6.37
CA ARG A 11 -17.35 8.62 -6.77
C ARG A 11 -17.22 7.76 -5.50
N PRO A 12 -17.63 6.48 -5.48
CA PRO A 12 -17.44 5.63 -4.32
C PRO A 12 -16.01 5.84 -3.84
N SER A 13 -15.84 6.28 -2.58
CA SER A 13 -14.50 6.26 -2.00
C SER A 13 -13.99 4.84 -2.20
N LYS A 14 -12.69 4.70 -2.43
CA LYS A 14 -12.07 3.44 -2.81
C LYS A 14 -12.08 2.42 -1.65
N GLY A 15 -13.19 2.23 -0.94
CA GLY A 15 -13.30 1.39 0.25
C GLY A 15 -12.47 1.92 1.43
N ASP A 16 -12.36 1.09 2.46
CA ASP A 16 -11.49 1.34 3.61
C ASP A 16 -10.02 1.13 3.19
N ARG A 17 -9.34 2.24 2.87
CA ARG A 17 -7.95 2.26 2.38
C ARG A 17 -7.22 3.45 2.98
N HIS A 18 -5.96 3.25 3.33
CA HIS A 18 -5.05 4.32 3.73
C HIS A 18 -4.20 4.79 2.55
N VAL A 19 -3.88 6.09 2.50
CA VAL A 19 -2.96 6.65 1.50
C VAL A 19 -1.56 6.67 2.08
N PHE A 20 -0.63 5.97 1.42
CA PHE A 20 0.79 6.04 1.75
C PHE A 20 1.51 6.98 0.79
N THR A 21 2.36 7.85 1.32
CA THR A 21 3.23 8.72 0.52
C THR A 21 4.67 8.43 0.90
N THR A 22 5.49 8.05 -0.07
CA THR A 22 6.93 7.81 0.11
C THR A 22 7.72 8.36 -1.06
N ARG A 23 8.98 8.72 -0.83
CA ARG A 23 9.91 9.13 -1.88
C ARG A 23 10.70 7.91 -2.34
N VAL A 24 10.85 7.76 -3.65
CA VAL A 24 11.70 6.74 -4.28
C VAL A 24 12.77 7.44 -5.12
N PRO A 25 13.91 6.79 -5.41
CA PRO A 25 14.89 7.31 -6.36
C PRO A 25 14.25 7.62 -7.71
N MET A 26 14.66 8.72 -8.35
CA MET A 26 14.10 9.14 -9.65
C MET A 26 14.18 8.04 -10.72
N PRO A 27 15.29 7.29 -10.87
CA PRO A 27 15.38 6.23 -11.88
C PRO A 27 14.32 5.13 -11.67
N ASP A 28 13.98 4.83 -10.41
CA ASP A 28 12.97 3.82 -10.09
C ASP A 28 11.56 4.33 -10.39
N ALA A 29 11.30 5.62 -10.15
CA ALA A 29 10.03 6.25 -10.52
C ALA A 29 9.84 6.26 -12.05
N GLU A 30 10.85 6.64 -12.82
CA GLU A 30 10.82 6.62 -14.28
C GLU A 30 10.56 5.20 -14.82
N LYS A 31 11.26 4.22 -14.25
CA LYS A 31 11.05 2.81 -14.60
C LYS A 31 9.64 2.34 -14.28
N LEU A 32 9.11 2.69 -13.11
CA LEU A 32 7.74 2.36 -12.71
C LEU A 32 6.73 2.92 -13.72
N PHE A 33 6.86 4.18 -14.11
CA PHE A 33 5.95 4.79 -15.07
C PHE A 33 5.99 4.09 -16.44
N ALA A 34 7.20 3.82 -16.95
CA ALA A 34 7.36 3.10 -18.22
C ALA A 34 6.71 1.70 -18.18
N VAL A 35 6.85 0.98 -17.07
CA VAL A 35 6.21 -0.34 -16.88
C VAL A 35 4.69 -0.20 -16.83
N THR A 36 4.16 0.75 -16.06
CA THR A 36 2.71 0.90 -15.89
C THR A 36 2.03 1.38 -17.17
N ASP A 37 2.71 2.21 -17.96
CA ASP A 37 2.25 2.65 -19.28
C ASP A 37 2.16 1.46 -20.25
N ALA A 38 3.20 0.61 -20.28
CA ALA A 38 3.20 -0.60 -21.10
C ALA A 38 2.10 -1.60 -20.69
N MET A 39 1.73 -1.62 -19.40
CA MET A 39 0.67 -2.48 -18.86
C MET A 39 -0.73 -1.87 -18.96
N GLY A 40 -0.86 -0.59 -19.30
CA GLY A 40 -2.15 0.12 -19.34
C GLY A 40 -2.81 0.30 -17.96
N ILE A 41 -2.02 0.32 -16.88
CA ILE A 41 -2.51 0.50 -15.50
C ILE A 41 -1.90 1.75 -14.86
N SER A 42 -2.47 2.21 -13.75
CA SER A 42 -1.87 3.32 -13.00
C SER A 42 -0.72 2.84 -12.10
N ALA A 43 0.29 3.69 -11.89
CA ALA A 43 1.35 3.45 -10.89
C ALA A 43 0.79 3.12 -9.49
N SER A 44 -0.30 3.78 -9.09
CA SER A 44 -0.97 3.51 -7.81
C SER A 44 -1.55 2.10 -7.71
N GLN A 45 -2.03 1.55 -8.83
CA GLN A 45 -2.56 0.19 -8.89
C GLN A 45 -1.42 -0.81 -8.80
N PHE A 46 -0.35 -0.61 -9.59
CA PHE A 46 0.83 -1.47 -9.55
C PHE A 46 1.44 -1.53 -8.15
N ILE A 47 1.62 -0.37 -7.49
CA ILE A 47 2.15 -0.32 -6.11
C ILE A 47 1.22 -1.06 -5.14
N ALA A 48 -0.09 -0.90 -5.25
CA ALA A 48 -1.03 -1.59 -4.38
C ALA A 48 -0.99 -3.11 -4.55
N GLU A 49 -0.89 -3.59 -5.80
CA GLU A 49 -0.76 -5.02 -6.11
C GLU A 49 0.56 -5.59 -5.56
N MET A 50 1.68 -4.91 -5.79
CA MET A 50 3.00 -5.32 -5.27
C MET A 50 3.06 -5.33 -3.73
N ILE A 51 2.46 -4.35 -3.07
CA ILE A 51 2.37 -4.32 -1.60
C ILE A 51 1.54 -5.49 -1.10
N ASN A 52 0.36 -5.73 -1.70
CA ASN A 52 -0.50 -6.85 -1.29
C ASN A 52 0.18 -8.20 -1.49
N GLU A 53 0.82 -8.40 -2.64
CA GLU A 53 1.60 -9.60 -2.93
C GLU A 53 2.68 -9.79 -1.87
N LYS A 54 3.49 -8.76 -1.60
CA LYS A 54 4.57 -8.85 -0.62
C LYS A 54 4.05 -9.13 0.79
N LEU A 55 3.03 -8.40 1.24
CA LEU A 55 2.47 -8.56 2.58
C LEU A 55 1.77 -9.91 2.76
N SER A 56 1.17 -10.49 1.72
CA SER A 56 0.55 -11.82 1.79
C SER A 56 1.53 -12.94 2.14
N THR A 57 2.82 -12.73 1.86
CA THR A 57 3.89 -13.69 2.20
C THR A 57 4.43 -13.52 3.62
N ILE A 58 4.04 -12.46 4.32
CA ILE A 58 4.57 -12.12 5.64
C ILE A 58 3.62 -12.62 6.71
N ASP A 59 4.13 -13.53 7.53
CA ASP A 59 3.48 -13.99 8.75
C ASP A 59 3.89 -13.07 9.91
N LEU A 60 2.95 -12.25 10.38
CA LEU A 60 3.20 -11.28 11.44
C LEU A 60 3.56 -11.95 12.77
N ASP A 61 3.02 -13.13 13.06
CA ASP A 61 3.28 -13.86 14.31
C ASP A 61 4.74 -14.33 14.38
N LYS A 62 5.34 -14.59 13.22
CA LYS A 62 6.77 -14.93 13.10
C LYS A 62 7.70 -13.72 13.20
N LEU A 63 7.22 -12.51 12.94
CA LEU A 63 8.01 -11.28 13.11
C LEU A 63 8.15 -10.88 14.59
N SER A 64 7.16 -11.18 15.43
CA SER A 64 7.23 -10.89 16.87
C SER A 64 8.24 -11.73 17.67
N GLY A 65 8.82 -12.78 17.08
CA GLY A 65 9.73 -13.71 17.77
C GLY A 65 11.20 -13.28 17.89
N GLN A 66 11.61 -12.16 17.27
CA GLN A 66 13.02 -11.73 17.23
C GLN A 66 13.46 -10.84 18.40
N GLY A 67 12.68 -10.80 19.50
CA GLY A 67 12.89 -9.86 20.62
C GLY A 67 13.38 -10.46 21.95
N ALA A 68 13.65 -11.76 22.04
CA ALA A 68 14.11 -12.35 23.30
C ALA A 68 15.40 -13.15 23.11
N LEU A 69 16.53 -12.44 23.05
CA LEU A 69 17.81 -13.07 23.40
C LEU A 69 17.74 -13.40 24.91
N PRO A 70 17.85 -14.67 25.33
CA PRO A 70 17.94 -14.99 26.74
C PRO A 70 19.25 -14.41 27.28
N ILE A 71 19.18 -13.28 27.98
CA ILE A 71 20.30 -12.80 28.77
C ILE A 71 20.44 -13.80 29.92
N LYS A 72 21.31 -14.78 29.73
CA LYS A 72 21.68 -15.73 30.75
C LYS A 72 22.48 -14.95 31.80
N HIS A 73 21.84 -14.54 32.90
CA HIS A 73 22.59 -14.08 34.06
C HIS A 73 23.43 -15.26 34.55
N VAL A 74 24.75 -15.11 34.45
CA VAL A 74 25.71 -15.98 35.13
C VAL A 74 25.79 -15.44 36.55
N SER A 75 25.31 -16.22 37.51
CA SER A 75 25.52 -16.05 38.95
C SER A 75 26.52 -17.09 39.43
#